data_AF-R7T6E1-F1
#
_entry.id   AF-R7T6E1-F1
#
_cell.length_a   1.000
_cell.length_b   1.000
_cell.length_c   1.000
_cell.angle_alpha   90.00
_cell.angle_beta   90.00
_cell.angle_gamma   90.00
#
_symmetry.space_group_name_H-M   'P 1'
#
loop_
_entity.id
_entity.type
_entity.pdbx_description
1 polymer ?
#
loop_
_entity_poly.entity_id
_entity_poly.type
_entity_poly.pdbx_seq_one_letter_code
_entity_poly.pdbx_strand_id
1 'polypeptide(L)'
;MTRSLLMVSCYIVHKLHVLNQDVLEKVIVSGYSNDAIRASKEKLFKVCPGQRYVGHTGEAAATKHVRDMIKLLQERAMPPVTFDSMDVVSLLRRIQSTQEAVSAMKALMASQSETMGCVTKLTQDLSGRVEAIYVRSEEAPMQDNATEVMQSNEELKTAEDATAMKQVALDPLPATYT
;
A
#
# COMPACT_ATOMS: atom_id res chain seq x y z
N MET A 1 -12.05 -34.93 6.53
CA MET A 1 -11.34 -33.70 6.94
C MET A 1 -10.80 -33.72 8.39
N THR A 2 -11.43 -34.38 9.36
CA THR A 2 -10.99 -34.34 10.79
C THR A 2 -9.80 -35.22 11.18
N ARG A 3 -9.42 -36.23 10.38
CA ARG A 3 -8.21 -37.05 10.62
C ARG A 3 -6.91 -36.32 10.25
N SER A 4 -6.98 -35.45 9.25
CA SER A 4 -5.84 -34.69 8.74
C SER A 4 -5.29 -33.70 9.76
N LEU A 5 -6.16 -33.07 10.57
CA LEU A 5 -5.73 -32.12 11.61
C LEU A 5 -4.94 -32.80 12.73
N LEU A 6 -5.39 -33.98 13.21
CA LEU A 6 -4.71 -34.72 14.27
C LEU A 6 -3.28 -35.09 13.84
N MET A 7 -3.13 -35.62 12.62
CA MET A 7 -1.82 -35.99 12.09
C MET A 7 -0.89 -34.81 11.86
N VAL A 8 -1.41 -33.70 11.31
CA VAL A 8 -0.63 -32.48 11.09
C VAL A 8 -0.15 -31.90 12.43
N SER A 9 -1.02 -31.82 13.44
CA SER A 9 -0.64 -31.36 14.78
C SER A 9 0.43 -32.25 15.41
N CYS A 10 0.31 -33.56 15.25
CA CYS A 10 1.25 -34.54 15.79
C CYS A 10 2.62 -34.47 15.08
N TYR A 11 2.64 -34.35 13.75
CA TYR A 11 3.87 -34.16 12.97
C TYR A 11 4.56 -32.83 13.32
N ILE A 12 3.80 -31.74 13.43
CA ILE A 12 4.36 -30.43 13.77
C ILE A 12 4.96 -30.45 15.18
N VAL A 13 4.25 -30.98 16.17
CA VAL A 13 4.77 -31.02 17.55
C VAL A 13 6.00 -31.92 17.68
N HIS A 14 6.05 -33.03 16.94
CA HIS A 14 7.12 -34.03 17.08
C HIS A 14 8.36 -33.78 16.19
N LYS A 15 8.22 -33.10 15.05
CA LYS A 15 9.34 -32.82 14.11
C LYS A 15 9.77 -31.37 14.08
N LEU A 16 8.94 -30.43 14.53
CA LEU A 16 9.28 -29.02 14.57
C LEU A 16 9.38 -28.56 16.02
N HIS A 17 10.51 -28.89 16.68
CA HIS A 17 10.98 -28.18 17.88
C HIS A 17 11.25 -26.67 17.63
N VAL A 18 10.93 -26.18 16.43
CA VAL A 18 11.38 -24.93 15.81
C VAL A 18 10.24 -23.92 15.64
N LEU A 19 8.96 -24.33 15.72
CA LEU A 19 7.85 -23.39 15.54
C LEU A 19 7.41 -22.79 16.89
N ASN A 20 7.42 -21.45 16.95
CA ASN A 20 6.85 -20.69 18.05
C ASN A 20 5.38 -21.10 18.24
N GLN A 21 5.01 -21.47 19.47
CA GLN A 21 3.67 -21.92 19.84
C GLN A 21 2.59 -20.90 19.43
N ASP A 22 2.87 -19.60 19.53
CA ASP A 22 1.91 -18.55 19.15
C ASP A 22 1.62 -18.55 17.64
N VAL A 23 2.64 -18.84 16.83
CA VAL A 23 2.49 -18.94 15.38
C VAL A 23 1.67 -20.19 15.02
N LEU A 24 1.95 -21.31 15.71
CA LEU A 24 1.22 -22.54 15.51
C LEU A 24 -0.26 -22.42 15.90
N GLU A 25 -0.54 -21.79 17.06
CA GLU A 25 -1.90 -21.50 17.51
C GLU A 25 -2.66 -20.68 16.45
N LYS A 26 -2.04 -19.61 15.94
CA LYS A 26 -2.64 -18.76 14.89
C LYS A 26 -2.90 -19.51 13.59
N VAL A 27 -1.96 -20.32 13.13
CA VAL A 27 -2.10 -21.10 11.88
C VAL A 27 -3.24 -22.12 12.01
N ILE A 28 -3.35 -22.81 13.14
CA ILE A 28 -4.40 -23.80 13.34
C ILE A 28 -5.77 -23.13 13.47
N VAL A 29 -5.89 -22.06 14.25
CA VAL A 29 -7.17 -21.36 14.47
C VAL A 29 -7.66 -20.66 13.20
N SER A 30 -6.76 -20.13 12.36
CA SER A 30 -7.14 -19.54 11.07
C SER A 30 -7.44 -20.57 9.99
N GLY A 31 -6.81 -21.75 10.05
CA GLY A 31 -6.93 -22.78 9.01
C GLY A 31 -8.06 -23.79 9.21
N TYR A 32 -8.64 -23.89 10.40
CA TYR A 32 -9.62 -24.93 10.75
C TYR A 32 -10.82 -24.34 11.50
N SER A 33 -12.01 -24.92 11.26
CA SER A 33 -13.21 -24.53 11.98
C SER A 33 -13.14 -24.93 13.47
N ASN A 34 -13.83 -24.16 14.31
CA ASN A 34 -13.95 -24.43 15.75
C ASN A 34 -14.45 -25.86 16.04
N ASP A 35 -15.37 -26.36 15.22
CA ASP A 35 -15.90 -27.73 15.33
C ASP A 35 -14.83 -28.78 15.02
N ALA A 36 -14.03 -28.56 13.98
CA ALA A 36 -12.93 -29.46 13.63
C ALA A 36 -11.87 -29.50 14.72
N ILE A 37 -11.57 -28.35 15.32
CA ILE A 37 -10.62 -28.22 16.44
C ILE A 37 -11.14 -28.97 17.67
N ARG A 38 -12.38 -28.72 18.07
CA ARG A 38 -13.02 -29.38 19.21
C ARG A 38 -13.10 -30.89 19.04
N ALA A 39 -13.55 -31.37 17.87
CA ALA A 39 -13.63 -32.79 17.56
C ALA A 39 -12.24 -33.46 17.56
N SER A 40 -11.20 -32.74 17.16
CA SER A 40 -9.83 -33.25 17.18
C SER A 40 -9.29 -33.35 18.61
N LYS A 41 -9.57 -32.37 19.47
CA LYS A 41 -9.23 -32.42 20.90
C LYS A 41 -9.90 -33.61 21.57
N GLU A 42 -11.18 -33.82 21.34
CA GLU A 42 -11.92 -34.95 21.93
C GLU A 42 -11.30 -36.30 21.54
N LYS A 43 -10.94 -36.46 20.27
CA LYS A 43 -10.25 -37.67 19.79
C LYS A 43 -8.88 -37.86 20.45
N LEU A 44 -8.10 -36.79 20.58
CA LEU A 44 -6.78 -36.86 21.20
C LEU A 44 -6.88 -37.29 22.68
N PHE A 45 -7.83 -36.73 23.43
CA PHE A 45 -8.03 -37.10 24.84
C PHE A 45 -8.55 -38.55 24.98
N LYS A 46 -9.36 -39.05 24.05
CA LYS A 46 -9.81 -40.46 24.04
C LYS A 46 -8.65 -41.46 23.91
N VAL A 47 -7.58 -41.09 23.19
CA VAL A 47 -6.41 -41.95 23.00
C VAL A 47 -5.30 -41.74 24.03
N CYS A 48 -5.39 -40.69 24.85
CA CYS A 48 -4.41 -40.37 25.89
C CYS A 48 -4.96 -40.67 27.31
N PRO A 49 -4.66 -41.84 27.90
CA PRO A 49 -5.17 -42.19 29.23
C PRO A 49 -4.57 -41.29 30.33
N GLY A 50 -5.42 -40.91 31.29
CA GLY A 50 -5.03 -40.20 32.53
C GLY A 50 -5.20 -38.68 32.54
N GLN A 51 -5.73 -38.07 31.47
CA GLN A 51 -6.00 -36.63 31.41
C GLN A 51 -7.49 -36.31 31.44
N ARG A 52 -7.89 -35.33 32.27
CA ARG A 52 -9.28 -34.86 32.34
C ARG A 52 -9.57 -33.94 31.17
N TYR A 53 -10.59 -34.29 30.37
CA TYR A 53 -11.06 -33.41 29.31
C TYR A 53 -11.67 -32.13 29.91
N VAL A 54 -11.20 -30.97 29.44
CA VAL A 54 -11.75 -29.65 29.80
C VAL A 54 -12.42 -29.04 28.57
N GLY A 55 -13.72 -28.75 28.67
CA GLY A 55 -14.45 -28.01 27.64
C GLY A 55 -14.18 -26.51 27.75
N HIS A 56 -14.01 -25.82 26.62
CA HIS A 56 -13.88 -24.38 26.56
C HIS A 56 -15.03 -23.81 25.72
N THR A 57 -15.54 -22.65 26.11
CA THR A 57 -16.60 -21.92 25.42
C THR A 57 -16.22 -20.44 25.26
N GLY A 58 -16.93 -19.72 24.39
CA GLY A 58 -16.69 -18.31 24.09
C GLY A 58 -15.66 -18.07 22.97
N GLU A 59 -15.34 -16.80 22.75
CA GLU A 59 -14.54 -16.32 21.61
C GLU A 59 -13.14 -16.92 21.55
N ALA A 60 -12.49 -17.14 22.70
CA ALA A 60 -11.15 -17.73 22.80
C ALA A 60 -11.14 -19.27 22.89
N ALA A 61 -12.28 -19.95 22.73
CA ALA A 61 -12.37 -21.39 22.94
C ALA A 61 -11.46 -22.19 22.00
N ALA A 62 -11.41 -21.82 20.72
CA ALA A 62 -10.59 -22.50 19.72
C ALA A 62 -9.11 -22.48 20.09
N THR A 63 -8.59 -21.31 20.45
CA THR A 63 -7.20 -21.13 20.89
C THR A 63 -6.89 -21.97 22.13
N LYS A 64 -7.78 -21.96 23.14
CA LYS A 64 -7.60 -22.78 24.35
C LYS A 64 -7.62 -24.29 24.03
N HIS A 65 -8.49 -24.72 23.13
CA HIS A 65 -8.50 -26.11 22.67
C HIS A 65 -7.21 -26.51 21.96
N VAL A 66 -6.66 -25.65 21.11
CA VAL A 66 -5.38 -25.88 20.43
C VAL A 66 -4.23 -25.96 21.43
N ARG A 67 -4.18 -25.05 22.39
CA ARG A 67 -3.15 -25.06 23.45
C ARG A 67 -3.15 -26.34 24.26
N ASP A 68 -4.32 -26.82 24.66
CA ASP A 68 -4.44 -28.08 25.40
C ASP A 68 -3.95 -29.27 24.57
N MET A 69 -4.25 -29.31 23.27
CA MET A 69 -3.74 -30.35 22.38
C MET A 69 -2.22 -30.28 22.24
N ILE A 70 -1.64 -29.09 22.05
CA ILE A 70 -0.18 -28.91 21.93
C ILE A 70 0.51 -29.39 23.21
N LYS A 71 0.02 -28.95 24.38
CA LYS A 71 0.57 -29.35 25.69
C LYS A 71 0.50 -30.87 25.86
N LEU A 72 -0.64 -31.49 25.54
CA LEU A 72 -0.81 -32.94 25.62
C LEU A 72 0.14 -33.70 24.68
N LEU A 73 0.39 -33.18 23.48
CA LEU A 73 1.31 -33.75 22.49
C LEU A 73 2.79 -33.55 22.86
N GLN A 74 3.14 -32.50 23.60
CA GLN A 74 4.49 -32.25 24.11
C GLN A 74 4.83 -33.12 25.33
N GLU A 75 3.88 -33.28 26.24
CA GLU A 75 4.05 -34.04 27.49
C GLU A 75 4.12 -35.57 27.26
N ARG A 76 3.64 -36.05 26.11
CA ARG A 76 3.62 -37.48 25.77
C ARG A 76 4.50 -37.73 24.55
N ALA A 77 5.43 -38.68 24.66
CA ALA A 77 6.04 -39.31 23.49
C ALA A 77 4.96 -40.08 22.73
N MET A 78 4.25 -39.37 21.84
CA MET A 78 3.26 -39.99 20.98
C MET A 78 3.95 -41.04 20.11
N PRO A 79 3.30 -42.20 19.86
CA PRO A 79 3.81 -43.15 18.88
C PRO A 79 4.02 -42.44 17.53
N PRO A 80 5.02 -42.84 16.73
CA PRO A 80 5.34 -42.18 15.48
C PRO A 80 4.09 -42.09 14.62
N VAL A 81 3.77 -40.88 14.20
CA VAL A 81 2.60 -40.61 13.37
C VAL A 81 2.92 -41.15 11.99
N THR A 82 2.35 -42.30 11.67
CA THR A 82 2.48 -42.89 10.35
C THR A 82 1.57 -42.14 9.39
N PHE A 83 2.04 -41.90 8.16
CA PHE A 83 1.31 -41.13 7.17
C PHE A 83 0.19 -41.91 6.48
N ASP A 84 -0.11 -43.12 6.95
CA ASP A 84 -0.94 -44.12 6.28
C ASP A 84 -2.38 -43.65 6.00
N SER A 85 -2.85 -42.61 6.70
CA SER A 85 -4.18 -42.01 6.49
C SER A 85 -4.17 -40.58 5.93
N MET A 86 -3.00 -40.05 5.56
CA MET A 86 -2.87 -38.74 4.92
C MET A 86 -2.63 -38.92 3.43
N ASP A 87 -3.51 -38.31 2.63
CA ASP A 87 -3.31 -38.20 1.20
C ASP A 87 -2.16 -37.22 0.92
N VAL A 88 -0.94 -37.77 0.85
CA VAL A 88 0.30 -37.04 0.62
C VAL A 88 0.26 -36.31 -0.73
N VAL A 89 -0.44 -36.85 -1.72
CA VAL A 89 -0.58 -36.22 -3.05
C VAL A 89 -1.42 -34.96 -2.94
N SER A 90 -2.55 -35.03 -2.26
CA SER A 90 -3.39 -33.84 -2.01
C SER A 90 -2.68 -32.79 -1.15
N LEU A 91 -1.87 -33.22 -0.16
CA LEU A 91 -1.06 -32.30 0.62
C LEU A 91 0.01 -31.60 -0.24
N LEU A 92 0.77 -32.36 -1.04
CA LEU A 92 1.79 -31.82 -1.93
C LEU A 92 1.20 -30.82 -2.93
N ARG A 93 0.04 -31.13 -3.51
CA ARG A 93 -0.68 -30.21 -4.41
C ARG A 93 -1.06 -28.90 -3.72
N ARG A 94 -1.54 -28.97 -2.47
CA ARG A 94 -1.85 -27.76 -1.68
C ARG A 94 -0.60 -26.95 -1.35
N ILE A 95 0.51 -27.61 -1.02
CA ILE A 95 1.80 -26.96 -0.76
C ILE A 95 2.30 -26.24 -2.02
N GLN A 96 2.27 -26.91 -3.18
CA GLN A 96 2.65 -26.31 -4.47
C GLN A 96 1.79 -25.10 -4.82
N SER A 97 0.46 -25.23 -4.72
CA SER A 97 -0.46 -24.13 -4.98
C SER A 97 -0.25 -22.93 -4.05
N THR A 98 0.06 -23.20 -2.78
CA THR A 98 0.36 -22.13 -1.81
C THR A 98 1.70 -21.46 -2.14
N GLN A 99 2.71 -22.23 -2.55
CA GLN A 99 4.00 -21.71 -2.97
C GLN A 99 3.88 -20.80 -4.21
N GLU A 100 3.05 -21.19 -5.18
CA GLU A 100 2.74 -20.38 -6.36
C GLU A 100 2.05 -19.07 -5.98
N ALA A 101 1.01 -19.13 -5.13
CA ALA A 101 0.30 -17.95 -4.65
C ALA A 101 1.23 -16.97 -3.91
N VAL A 102 2.11 -17.48 -3.05
CA VAL A 102 3.11 -16.66 -2.34
C VAL A 102 4.11 -16.03 -3.32
N SER A 103 4.52 -16.77 -4.36
CA SER A 103 5.44 -16.27 -5.37
C SER A 103 4.81 -15.14 -6.21
N ALA A 104 3.54 -15.32 -6.62
CA ALA A 104 2.78 -14.28 -7.31
C ALA A 104 2.59 -13.03 -6.43
N MET A 105 2.30 -13.21 -5.15
CA MET A 105 2.18 -12.11 -4.20
C MET A 105 3.49 -11.34 -4.03
N LYS A 106 4.64 -12.03 -3.96
CA LYS A 106 5.95 -11.35 -3.92
C LYS A 106 6.22 -10.52 -5.18
N ALA A 107 5.87 -11.05 -6.36
CA ALA A 107 6.02 -10.31 -7.61
C ALA A 107 5.12 -9.06 -7.64
N LEU A 108 3.87 -9.17 -7.19
CA LEU A 108 2.96 -8.03 -7.06
C LEU A 108 3.49 -6.98 -6.09
N MET A 109 4.02 -7.39 -4.93
CA MET A 109 4.61 -6.46 -3.96
C MET A 109 5.83 -5.73 -4.52
N ALA A 110 6.69 -6.41 -5.28
CA ALA A 110 7.82 -5.78 -5.95
C ALA A 110 7.37 -4.73 -6.97
N SER A 111 6.41 -5.08 -7.84
CA SER A 111 5.83 -4.15 -8.82
C SER A 111 5.13 -2.96 -8.16
N GLN A 112 4.43 -3.19 -7.05
CA GLN A 112 3.78 -2.13 -6.28
C GLN A 112 4.81 -1.17 -5.68
N SER A 113 5.94 -1.69 -5.18
CA SER A 113 7.04 -0.89 -4.67
C SER A 113 7.66 0.00 -5.76
N GLU A 114 7.87 -0.53 -6.97
CA GLU A 114 8.38 0.24 -8.11
C GLU A 114 7.40 1.34 -8.52
N THR A 115 6.11 1.00 -8.63
CA THR A 115 5.05 1.96 -8.96
C THR A 115 5.00 3.09 -7.94
N MET A 116 5.09 2.76 -6.64
CA MET A 116 5.10 3.75 -5.57
C MET A 116 6.30 4.69 -5.69
N GLY A 117 7.49 4.17 -6.00
CA GLY A 117 8.69 4.98 -6.26
C GLY A 117 8.51 5.96 -7.43
N CYS A 118 7.86 5.53 -8.52
CA CYS A 118 7.53 6.40 -9.65
C CYS A 118 6.55 7.52 -9.26
N VAL A 119 5.49 7.18 -8.51
CA VAL A 119 4.51 8.16 -8.01
C VAL A 119 5.21 9.20 -7.12
N THR A 120 6.08 8.78 -6.20
CA THR A 120 6.82 9.71 -5.33
C THR A 120 7.69 10.68 -6.13
N LYS A 121 8.40 10.21 -7.17
CA LYS A 121 9.20 11.07 -8.04
C LYS A 121 8.34 12.09 -8.80
N LEU A 122 7.22 11.65 -9.37
CA LEU A 122 6.30 12.54 -10.09
C LEU A 122 5.72 13.61 -9.17
N THR A 123 5.33 13.23 -7.95
CA THR A 123 4.83 14.18 -6.95
C THR A 123 5.90 15.23 -6.59
N GLN A 124 7.15 14.81 -6.38
CA GLN A 124 8.25 15.74 -6.10
C GLN A 124 8.53 16.70 -7.27
N ASP A 125 8.55 16.19 -8.50
CA ASP A 125 8.76 17.02 -9.70
C ASP A 125 7.63 18.06 -9.88
N LEU A 126 6.39 17.64 -9.69
CA LEU A 126 5.23 18.54 -9.73
C LEU A 126 5.30 19.61 -8.63
N SER A 127 5.62 19.23 -7.39
CA SER A 127 5.79 20.20 -6.30
C SER A 127 6.88 21.23 -6.61
N GLY A 128 8.05 20.79 -7.07
CA GLY A 128 9.15 21.71 -7.42
C GLY A 128 8.80 22.64 -8.58
N ARG A 129 8.06 22.16 -9.58
CA ARG A 129 7.59 23.00 -10.70
C ARG A 129 6.56 24.03 -10.25
N VAL A 130 5.65 23.66 -9.34
CA VAL A 130 4.67 24.58 -8.76
C VAL A 130 5.36 25.67 -7.95
N GLU A 131 6.34 25.31 -7.10
CA GLU A 131 7.15 26.27 -6.35
C GLU A 131 7.92 27.23 -7.28
N ALA A 132 8.54 26.71 -8.35
CA ALA A 132 9.24 27.55 -9.32
C ALA A 132 8.33 28.55 -10.05
N ILE A 133 7.08 28.18 -10.35
CA ILE A 133 6.09 29.08 -10.94
C ILE A 133 5.66 30.15 -9.92
N TYR A 134 5.47 29.75 -8.67
CA TYR A 134 5.11 30.65 -7.58
C TYR A 134 6.20 31.71 -7.35
N VAL A 135 7.46 31.29 -7.20
CA VAL A 135 8.61 32.21 -7.00
C VAL A 135 8.80 33.15 -8.19
N ARG A 136 8.70 32.64 -9.43
CA ARG A 136 8.82 33.49 -10.64
C ARG A 136 7.69 34.52 -10.78
N SER A 137 6.54 34.27 -10.15
CA SER A 137 5.43 35.23 -10.10
C SER A 137 5.65 36.32 -9.05
N GLU A 138 6.41 36.03 -7.98
CA GLU A 138 6.79 37.02 -6.95
C GLU A 138 8.04 37.84 -7.33
N GLU A 139 8.97 37.28 -8.13
CA GLU A 139 10.17 37.97 -8.61
C GLU A 139 9.96 38.79 -9.89
N ALA A 140 8.79 38.73 -10.53
CA ALA A 140 8.47 39.62 -11.65
C ALA A 140 8.30 41.05 -11.10
N PRO A 141 9.21 42.01 -11.40
CA PRO A 141 8.94 43.39 -11.06
C PRO A 141 7.67 43.78 -11.81
N MET A 142 6.68 44.33 -11.10
CA MET A 142 5.65 45.15 -11.75
C MET A 142 6.42 46.21 -12.54
N GLN A 143 6.57 46.01 -13.85
CA GLN A 143 6.91 47.12 -14.72
C GLN A 143 5.76 48.11 -14.55
N ASP A 144 6.09 49.26 -13.98
CA ASP A 144 5.14 50.33 -13.73
C ASP A 144 4.90 51.06 -15.05
N ASN A 145 4.08 50.43 -15.90
CA ASN A 145 3.68 50.92 -17.22
C ASN A 145 3.04 52.33 -17.14
N ALA A 146 2.68 52.80 -15.95
CA ALA A 146 2.14 54.13 -15.73
C ALA A 146 3.16 55.25 -15.99
N THR A 147 4.46 55.01 -15.77
CA THR A 147 5.49 56.05 -15.99
C THR A 147 5.88 56.21 -17.47
N GLU A 148 5.93 55.13 -18.25
CA GLU A 148 6.16 55.21 -19.70
C GLU A 148 5.00 55.88 -20.45
N VAL A 149 3.76 55.62 -20.04
CA VAL A 149 2.57 56.26 -20.65
C VAL A 149 2.52 57.76 -20.32
N MET A 150 2.96 58.18 -19.13
CA MET A 150 3.04 59.61 -18.79
C MET A 150 4.12 60.34 -19.61
N GLN A 151 5.30 59.76 -19.81
CA GLN A 151 6.34 60.39 -20.64
C GLN A 151 5.94 60.49 -22.12
N SER A 152 5.30 59.45 -22.67
CA SER A 152 4.83 59.48 -24.06
C SER A 152 3.74 60.53 -24.29
N ASN A 153 2.88 60.79 -23.29
CA ASN A 153 1.86 61.82 -23.37
C ASN A 153 2.41 63.26 -23.22
N GLU A 154 3.51 63.47 -22.49
CA GLU A 154 4.19 64.76 -22.43
C GLU A 154 4.90 65.12 -23.76
N GLU A 155 5.48 64.13 -24.43
CA GLU A 155 6.11 64.31 -25.75
C GLU A 155 5.07 64.63 -26.86
N LEU A 156 3.89 64.01 -26.80
CA LEU A 156 2.79 64.31 -27.73
C LEU A 156 2.25 65.73 -27.54
N LYS A 157 2.14 66.20 -26.29
CA LYS A 157 1.62 67.54 -25.99
C LYS A 157 2.57 68.67 -26.42
N THR A 158 3.88 68.43 -26.34
CA THR A 158 4.89 69.40 -26.82
C THR A 158 5.01 69.43 -28.35
N ALA A 159 4.70 68.33 -29.04
CA ALA A 159 4.69 68.27 -30.50
C ALA A 159 3.48 68.99 -31.14
N GLU A 160 2.30 68.92 -30.51
CA GLU A 160 1.10 69.63 -30.99
C GLU A 160 1.24 71.16 -30.88
N ASP A 161 1.78 71.67 -29.76
CA ASP A 161 1.99 73.11 -29.55
C ASP A 161 3.03 73.69 -30.53
N ALA A 162 4.08 72.93 -30.88
CA ALA A 162 5.07 73.37 -31.86
C ALA A 162 4.53 73.42 -33.31
N THR A 163 3.52 72.60 -33.62
CA THR A 163 2.91 72.53 -34.96
C THR A 163 1.87 73.63 -35.16
N ALA A 164 1.11 73.97 -34.11
CA ALA A 164 0.14 75.07 -34.14
C ALA A 164 0.78 76.45 -34.40
N MET A 165 2.02 76.68 -33.95
CA MET A 165 2.75 77.93 -34.20
C MET A 165 3.23 78.10 -35.66
N LYS A 166 3.34 77.02 -36.45
CA LYS A 166 3.87 77.08 -37.83
C LYS A 166 2.82 77.37 -38.91
N GLN A 167 1.52 77.23 -38.61
CA GLN A 167 0.45 77.35 -39.61
C GLN A 167 -0.06 78.79 -39.82
N VAL A 168 0.45 79.80 -39.11
CA VAL A 168 -0.01 81.20 -39.23
C VAL A 168 0.79 82.02 -40.26
N ALA A 169 1.83 81.47 -40.88
CA ALA A 169 2.61 82.17 -41.89
C ALA A 169 2.65 81.38 -43.20
N LEU A 170 1.86 81.81 -44.20
CA LEU A 170 2.23 81.94 -45.62
C LEU A 170 0.98 82.14 -46.49
N ASP A 171 0.75 83.38 -46.91
CA ASP A 171 -0.03 83.78 -48.10
C ASP A 171 0.68 83.27 -49.38
N PRO A 172 -0.07 82.95 -50.44
CA PRO A 172 0.22 83.65 -51.70
C PRO A 172 -1.00 83.90 -52.64
N LEU A 173 -1.07 85.13 -53.17
CA LEU A 173 -1.58 85.46 -54.52
C LEU A 173 -0.39 85.49 -55.52
N PRO A 174 -0.55 85.57 -56.86
CA PRO A 174 -1.74 85.55 -57.72
C PRO A 174 -1.65 84.54 -58.89
N ALA A 175 -2.72 84.38 -59.68
CA ALA A 175 -2.69 83.72 -60.99
C ALA A 175 -3.13 84.70 -62.10
N THR A 176 -2.29 84.86 -63.11
CA THR A 176 -2.51 85.58 -64.37
C THR A 176 -3.13 84.68 -65.46
N TYR A 177 -3.64 85.34 -66.52
CA TYR A 177 -4.17 84.92 -67.84
C TYR A 177 -5.64 85.37 -68.00
N THR A 178 -6.06 86.20 -68.96
CA THR A 178 -5.51 86.68 -70.25
C THR A 178 -5.75 88.18 -70.44
#